data_AF-A0A5D4TLT1-F1
#
_entry.id   AF-A0A5D4TLT1-F1
#
_cell.length_a   1.000
_cell.length_b   1.000
_cell.length_c   1.000
_cell.angle_alpha   90.00
_cell.angle_beta   90.00
_cell.angle_gamma   90.00
#
_symmetry.space_group_name_H-M   'P 1'
#
loop_
_entity.id
_entity.type
_entity.pdbx_description
1 polymer ?
#
loop_
_entity_poly.entity_id
_entity_poly.type
_entity_poly.pdbx_seq_one_letter_code
_entity_poly.pdbx_strand_id
1 'polypeptide(L)'
;MGRIKSSEELMKEIENMSSDNSVFQFSIPGKGKFTLVLQEEEKSIQFEADENLELRRMLKESQEQYDNGLGISTSELLNSLSKEDFK
;
A
#
# COMPACT_ATOMS: atom_id res chain seq x y z
N MET A 1 15.79 -15.91 14.52
CA MET A 1 16.68 -14.74 14.53
C MET A 1 17.85 -15.04 13.62
N GLY A 2 17.98 -14.33 12.50
CA GLY A 2 19.03 -14.58 11.51
C GLY A 2 20.43 -14.26 12.06
N ARG A 3 21.47 -14.86 11.49
CA ARG A 3 22.86 -14.52 11.80
C ARG A 3 23.56 -14.15 10.50
N ILE A 4 23.87 -12.88 10.34
CA ILE A 4 24.57 -12.36 9.16
C ILE A 4 26.06 -12.31 9.45
N LYS A 5 26.86 -12.84 8.52
CA LYS A 5 28.32 -12.92 8.64
C LYS A 5 29.05 -12.08 7.59
N SER A 6 28.38 -11.63 6.53
CA SER A 6 28.99 -10.77 5.52
C SER A 6 28.03 -9.73 4.95
N SER A 7 28.59 -8.75 4.24
CA SER A 7 27.83 -7.73 3.50
C SER A 7 26.96 -8.34 2.42
N GLU A 8 27.46 -9.34 1.70
CA GLU A 8 26.75 -9.98 0.59
C GLU A 8 25.49 -10.71 1.08
N GLU A 9 25.58 -11.35 2.25
CA GLU A 9 24.43 -11.99 2.90
C GLU A 9 23.39 -10.95 3.30
N LEU A 10 23.80 -9.80 3.85
CA LEU A 10 22.88 -8.72 4.18
C LEU A 10 22.19 -8.12 2.95
N MET A 11 22.95 -7.85 1.89
CA MET A 11 22.38 -7.30 0.65
C MET A 11 21.38 -8.26 0.04
N LYS A 12 21.65 -9.56 0.08
CA LYS A 12 20.70 -10.58 -0.38
C LYS A 12 19.42 -10.61 0.46
N GLU A 13 19.50 -10.47 1.77
CA GLU A 13 18.30 -10.36 2.60
C GLU A 13 17.48 -9.12 2.28
N ILE A 14 18.14 -7.97 2.03
CA ILE A 14 17.47 -6.72 1.62
C ILE A 14 16.76 -6.89 0.27
N GLU A 15 17.43 -7.48 -0.73
CA GLU A 15 16.85 -7.69 -2.07
C GLU A 15 15.64 -8.63 -2.09
N ASN A 16 15.56 -9.56 -1.14
CA ASN A 16 14.46 -10.52 -1.03
C ASN A 16 13.34 -10.05 -0.09
N MET A 17 13.38 -8.80 0.38
CA MET A 17 12.28 -8.25 1.18
C MET A 17 11.07 -7.91 0.31
N SER A 18 9.88 -8.12 0.88
CA SER A 18 8.57 -7.79 0.37
C SER A 18 7.67 -7.37 1.54
N SER A 19 6.45 -6.93 1.22
CA SER A 19 5.40 -6.69 2.22
C SER A 19 5.17 -7.88 3.17
N ASP A 20 5.27 -9.12 2.68
CA ASP A 20 5.05 -10.35 3.45
C ASP A 20 6.15 -10.63 4.51
N ASN A 21 7.39 -10.19 4.27
CA ASN A 21 8.52 -10.36 5.18
C ASN A 21 9.18 -9.01 5.54
N SER A 22 8.34 -7.98 5.64
CA SER A 22 8.72 -6.57 5.83
C SER A 22 9.50 -6.28 7.11
N VAL A 23 9.56 -7.21 8.07
CA VAL A 23 10.37 -7.10 9.29
C VAL A 23 11.31 -8.29 9.42
N PHE A 24 12.61 -8.01 9.42
CA PHE A 24 13.65 -9.03 9.54
C PHE A 24 14.62 -8.71 10.68
N GLN A 25 14.74 -9.63 11.65
CA GLN A 25 15.66 -9.49 12.78
C GLN A 25 16.87 -10.41 12.65
N PHE A 26 18.06 -9.82 12.74
CA PHE A 26 19.32 -10.54 12.64
C PHE A 26 20.35 -10.08 13.67
N SER A 27 21.44 -10.84 13.79
CA SER A 27 22.59 -10.49 14.61
C SER A 27 23.87 -10.54 13.80
N ILE A 28 24.77 -9.60 14.08
CA ILE A 28 26.12 -9.59 13.54
C ILE A 28 27.09 -9.90 14.70
N PRO A 29 27.93 -10.95 14.58
CA PRO A 29 28.94 -11.28 15.58
C PRO A 29 29.82 -10.06 15.94
N GLY A 30 29.92 -9.76 17.23
CA GLY A 30 30.70 -8.62 17.73
C GLY A 30 30.07 -7.24 17.54
N LYS A 31 28.87 -7.13 16.93
CA LYS A 31 28.18 -5.85 16.71
C LYS A 31 26.79 -5.79 17.35
N GLY A 32 26.16 -6.94 17.61
CA GLY A 32 24.89 -7.02 18.33
C GLY A 32 23.71 -7.43 17.46
N LYS A 33 22.51 -7.01 17.86
CA LYS A 33 21.24 -7.35 17.19
C LYS A 33 20.72 -6.15 16.42
N PHE A 34 20.14 -6.42 15.26
CA PHE A 34 19.60 -5.43 14.33
C PHE A 34 18.22 -5.86 13.86
N THR A 35 17.39 -4.87 13.54
CA THR A 35 16.10 -5.07 12.88
C THR A 35 16.11 -4.27 11.60
N LEU A 36 15.83 -4.94 10.49
CA LEU A 36 15.61 -4.35 9.19
C LEU A 36 14.10 -4.27 8.96
N VAL A 37 13.63 -3.12 8.50
CA VAL A 37 12.22 -2.88 8.21
C VAL A 37 12.13 -2.36 6.79
N LEU A 38 11.34 -3.03 5.95
CA LEU A 38 11.02 -2.56 4.62
C LEU A 38 10.04 -1.39 4.74
N GLN A 39 10.43 -0.25 4.22
CA GLN A 39 9.57 0.89 4.01
C GLN A 39 9.30 0.96 2.52
N GLU A 40 8.20 0.34 2.08
CA GLU A 40 7.74 0.54 0.71
C GLU A 40 7.26 1.99 0.57
N GLU A 41 7.70 2.67 -0.49
CA GLU A 41 6.99 3.87 -0.93
C GLU A 41 5.59 3.42 -1.36
N GLU A 42 4.55 4.08 -0.88
CA GLU A 42 3.19 3.79 -1.33
C GLU A 42 3.16 3.90 -2.86
N LYS A 43 2.75 2.81 -3.52
CA LYS A 43 2.54 2.82 -4.97
C LYS A 43 1.60 4.00 -5.27
N SER A 44 2.00 4.83 -6.23
CA SER A 44 1.11 5.92 -6.64
C SER A 44 -0.22 5.34 -7.13
N ILE A 45 -1.31 6.08 -6.94
CA ILE A 45 -2.63 5.72 -7.49
C ILE A 45 -2.54 5.46 -9.00
N GLN A 46 -1.66 6.17 -9.70
CA GLN A 46 -1.42 5.97 -11.14
C GLN A 46 -0.86 4.58 -11.43
N PHE A 47 0.11 4.10 -10.64
CA PHE A 47 0.69 2.77 -10.78
C PHE A 47 -0.38 1.69 -10.57
N GLU A 48 -1.22 1.83 -9.54
CA GLU A 48 -2.31 0.90 -9.26
C GLU A 48 -3.40 0.92 -10.35
N ALA A 49 -3.73 2.10 -10.88
CA ALA A 49 -4.66 2.25 -11.98
C ALA A 49 -4.14 1.64 -13.29
N ASP A 50 -2.82 1.66 -13.53
CA ASP A 50 -2.23 1.02 -14.70
C ASP A 50 -2.22 -0.52 -14.59
N GLU A 51 -2.14 -1.07 -13.38
CA GLU A 51 -2.29 -2.52 -13.13
C GLU A 51 -3.76 -2.99 -13.18
N ASN A 52 -4.74 -2.09 -13.02
CA ASN A 52 -6.17 -2.42 -12.97
C ASN A 52 -7.04 -1.52 -13.87
N LEU A 53 -7.47 -2.07 -15.00
CA LEU A 53 -8.32 -1.37 -15.99
C LEU A 53 -9.67 -0.89 -15.43
N GLU A 54 -10.27 -1.62 -14.51
CA GLU A 54 -11.54 -1.24 -13.90
C GLU A 54 -11.36 -0.05 -12.95
N LEU A 55 -10.31 -0.08 -12.12
CA LEU A 55 -9.94 1.03 -11.25
C LEU A 55 -9.68 2.30 -12.06
N ARG A 56 -8.93 2.19 -13.18
CA ARG A 56 -8.68 3.31 -14.08
C ARG A 56 -9.97 3.90 -14.66
N ARG A 57 -10.94 3.04 -15.03
CA ARG A 57 -12.25 3.49 -15.51
C ARG A 57 -13.00 4.26 -14.42
N MET A 58 -13.08 3.69 -13.21
CA MET A 58 -13.77 4.32 -12.08
C MET A 58 -13.18 5.69 -11.73
N LEU A 59 -11.85 5.81 -11.69
CA LEU A 59 -11.17 7.08 -11.41
C LEU A 59 -11.51 8.14 -12.47
N LYS A 60 -11.49 7.75 -13.75
CA LYS A 60 -11.83 8.65 -14.85
C LYS A 60 -13.29 9.10 -14.78
N GLU A 61 -14.22 8.18 -14.56
CA GLU A 61 -15.65 8.49 -14.43
C GLU A 61 -15.91 9.41 -13.22
N SER A 62 -15.24 9.15 -12.09
CA SER A 62 -15.33 10.00 -10.90
C SER A 62 -14.81 11.42 -11.16
N GLN A 63 -13.71 11.56 -11.90
CA GLN A 63 -13.15 12.85 -12.28
C GLN A 63 -14.13 13.62 -13.19
N GLU A 64 -14.68 12.96 -14.20
CA GLU A 64 -15.67 13.55 -15.11
C GLU A 64 -16.94 13.98 -14.37
N GLN A 65 -17.42 13.19 -13.41
CA GLN A 65 -18.58 13.56 -12.59
C GLN A 65 -18.28 14.80 -11.73
N TYR A 66 -17.10 14.86 -11.12
CA TYR A 66 -16.69 16.02 -10.32
C TYR A 66 -16.60 17.29 -11.17
N ASP A 67 -15.96 17.23 -12.34
CA ASP A 67 -15.79 18.36 -13.25
C ASP A 67 -17.14 18.87 -13.79
N ASN A 68 -18.12 17.97 -13.95
CA ASN A 68 -19.48 18.32 -14.36
C ASN A 68 -20.39 18.77 -13.19
N GLY A 69 -19.86 18.86 -11.96
CA GLY A 69 -20.64 19.25 -10.77
C GLY A 69 -21.68 18.21 -10.36
N LEU A 70 -21.51 16.94 -10.76
CA LEU A 70 -22.40 15.82 -10.42
C LEU A 70 -22.02 15.14 -9.10
N GLY A 71 -21.06 15.71 -8.36
CA GLY A 71 -20.70 15.23 -7.03
C GLY A 71 -21.86 15.42 -6.04
N ILE A 72 -22.02 14.47 -5.12
CA ILE A 72 -22.93 14.59 -3.99
C ILE A 72 -22.14 14.93 -2.73
N SER A 73 -22.69 15.81 -1.90
CA SER A 73 -22.12 16.10 -0.58
C SER A 73 -22.31 14.93 0.37
N THR A 74 -21.49 14.87 1.43
CA THR A 74 -21.66 13.89 2.50
C THR A 74 -23.06 13.95 3.11
N SER A 75 -23.63 15.14 3.27
CA SER A 75 -24.99 15.32 3.80
C SER A 75 -26.05 14.74 2.86
N GLU A 76 -25.93 14.97 1.55
CA GLU A 76 -26.86 14.41 0.55
C GLU A 76 -26.76 12.88 0.49
N LEU A 77 -25.54 12.34 0.55
CA LEU A 77 -25.32 10.90 0.63
C LEU A 77 -26.00 10.31 1.87
N LEU A 78 -25.75 10.87 3.07
CA LEU A 78 -26.35 10.39 4.32
C LEU A 78 -27.89 10.45 4.30
N ASN A 79 -28.46 11.47 3.64
CA ASN A 79 -29.91 11.61 3.51
C ASN A 79 -30.50 10.66 2.46
N SER A 80 -29.72 10.23 1.46
CA SER A 80 -30.16 9.25 0.46
C SER A 80 -30.21 7.82 0.98
N LEU A 81 -29.47 7.52 2.05
CA LEU A 81 -29.38 6.19 2.64
C LEU A 81 -30.57 5.93 3.56
N SER A 82 -31.20 4.78 3.38
CA SER A 82 -32.31 4.29 4.19
C SER A 82 -31.89 3.09 5.04
N LYS A 83 -32.70 2.74 6.04
CA LYS A 83 -32.45 1.54 6.88
C LYS A 83 -32.49 0.24 6.08
N GLU A 84 -33.12 0.24 4.89
CA GLU A 84 -33.23 -0.96 4.07
C GLU A 84 -31.98 -1.24 3.25
N ASP A 85 -31.14 -0.23 3.01
CA ASP A 85 -29.87 -0.36 2.28
C ASP A 85 -28.78 -1.09 3.06
N PHE A 86 -29.01 -1.35 4.35
CA PHE A 86 -28.07 -2.01 5.27
C PHE A 86 -28.57 -3.38 5.77
N LYS A 87 -29.65 -3.91 5.18
CA LYS A 87 -30.17 -5.25 5.48
C LYS A 87 -29.52 -6.29 4.56
#